data_AF-A0A344WDY5-F1
#
_entry.id   AF-A0A344WDY5-F1
#
_cell.length_a   1.000
_cell.length_b   1.000
_cell.length_c   1.000
_cell.angle_alpha   90.00
_cell.angle_beta   90.00
_cell.angle_gamma   90.00
#
_symmetry.space_group_name_H-M   'P 1'
#
loop_
_entity.id
_entity.type
_entity.pdbx_description
1 polymer ?
#
loop_
_entity_poly.entity_id
_entity_poly.type
_entity_poly.pdbx_seq_one_letter_code
_entity_poly.pdbx_strand_id
1 'polypeptide(L)'
;MEVAADLGISHQQLQKYETGSNRLSAGMIDRVATVLGVSIASLFTRPKQSTGQSGPGKAARRLDALREEAGWLLARTESETDLKMMVAVLRAMSAKS
;
A
#
# COMPACT_ATOMS: atom_id res chain seq x y z
N MET A 1 -24.43 -9.08 2.72
CA MET A 1 -25.46 -8.36 3.51
C MET A 1 -25.29 -8.60 5.02
N GLU A 2 -24.20 -9.24 5.45
CA GLU A 2 -24.05 -9.86 6.78
C GLU A 2 -23.31 -8.94 7.79
N VAL A 3 -22.33 -8.18 7.31
CA VAL A 3 -21.43 -7.35 8.15
C VAL A 3 -22.13 -6.22 8.92
N ALA A 4 -23.20 -5.62 8.36
CA ALA A 4 -23.93 -4.53 9.03
C ALA A 4 -24.72 -5.03 10.25
N ALA A 5 -25.31 -6.23 10.13
CA ALA A 5 -26.09 -6.86 11.19
C ALA A 5 -25.19 -7.31 12.34
N ASP A 6 -24.03 -7.89 12.03
CA ASP A 6 -23.04 -8.32 13.02
C ASP A 6 -22.43 -7.15 13.81
N LEU A 7 -22.39 -5.96 13.21
CA LEU A 7 -21.89 -4.74 13.84
C LEU A 7 -22.98 -3.92 14.54
N GLY A 8 -24.26 -4.32 14.43
CA GLY A 8 -25.39 -3.61 15.04
C GLY A 8 -25.58 -2.18 14.51
N ILE A 9 -25.18 -1.90 13.27
CA ILE A 9 -25.26 -0.57 12.64
C ILE A 9 -26.14 -0.62 11.39
N SER A 10 -26.75 0.52 11.04
CA SER A 10 -27.57 0.58 9.83
C SER A 10 -26.72 0.47 8.56
N HIS A 11 -27.30 -0.03 7.48
CA HIS A 11 -26.63 -0.09 6.16
C HIS A 11 -26.14 1.28 5.69
N GLN A 12 -26.89 2.35 5.97
CA GLN A 12 -26.44 3.72 5.69
C GLN A 12 -25.23 4.12 6.54
N GLN A 13 -25.12 3.65 7.79
CA GLN A 13 -23.96 3.93 8.63
C GLN A 13 -22.73 3.15 8.16
N LEU A 14 -22.90 1.88 7.78
CA LEU A 14 -21.83 1.11 7.17
C LEU A 14 -21.31 1.78 5.90
N GLN A 15 -22.20 2.25 5.02
CA GLN A 15 -21.83 2.97 3.80
C GLN A 15 -21.14 4.32 4.10
N LYS A 16 -21.52 5.02 5.17
CA LYS A 16 -20.85 6.25 5.63
C LYS A 16 -19.46 5.98 6.22
N TYR A 17 -19.21 4.79 6.76
CA TYR A 17 -17.88 4.35 7.19
C TYR A 17 -17.01 3.89 6.01
N GLU A 18 -17.58 3.15 5.06
CA GLU A 18 -16.90 2.72 3.83
C GLU A 18 -16.47 3.90 2.96
N THR A 19 -17.32 4.93 2.87
CA THR A 19 -17.03 6.16 2.11
C THR A 19 -16.17 7.16 2.88
N GLY A 20 -15.79 6.86 4.13
CA GLY A 20 -14.94 7.72 4.97
C GLY A 20 -15.58 9.04 5.42
N SER A 21 -16.90 9.20 5.23
CA SER A 21 -17.64 10.40 5.60
C SER A 21 -17.85 10.53 7.12
N ASN A 22 -17.58 9.47 7.90
CA ASN A 22 -17.63 9.50 9.36
C ASN A 22 -16.44 8.74 9.96
N ARG A 23 -15.77 9.31 10.97
CA ARG A 23 -14.69 8.64 11.69
C ARG A 23 -15.26 7.60 12.66
N LEU A 24 -14.77 6.36 12.59
CA LEU A 24 -15.09 5.34 13.59
C LEU A 24 -14.58 5.79 14.96
N SER A 25 -15.44 5.70 15.99
CA SER A 25 -15.00 5.92 17.37
C SER A 25 -14.08 4.78 17.83
N ALA A 26 -13.22 5.03 18.81
CA ALA A 26 -12.30 4.02 19.33
C ALA A 26 -13.03 2.75 19.81
N GLY A 27 -14.19 2.90 20.44
CA GLY A 27 -15.04 1.78 20.86
C GLY A 27 -15.67 1.01 19.70
N MET A 28 -15.90 1.65 18.55
CA MET A 28 -16.40 0.96 17.35
C MET A 28 -15.29 0.15 16.68
N ILE A 29 -14.05 0.66 16.66
CA ILE A 29 -12.90 -0.06 16.13
C ILE A 29 -12.61 -1.33 16.95
N ASP A 30 -12.74 -1.26 18.26
CA ASP A 30 -12.61 -2.40 19.18
C ASP A 30 -13.67 -3.49 18.92
N ARG A 31 -14.92 -3.09 18.72
CA ARG A 31 -16.00 -4.02 18.33
C ARG A 31 -15.75 -4.67 16.98
N VAL A 32 -15.29 -3.90 16.00
CA VAL A 32 -14.93 -4.41 14.67
C VAL A 32 -13.81 -5.46 14.78
N ALA A 33 -12.78 -5.22 15.59
CA ALA A 33 -11.69 -6.18 15.81
C ALA A 33 -12.21 -7.49 16.40
N THR A 34 -13.10 -7.39 17.39
CA THR A 34 -13.74 -8.53 18.07
C THR A 34 -14.58 -9.37 17.10
N VAL A 35 -15.42 -8.73 16.28
CA VAL A 35 -16.27 -9.41 15.28
C VAL A 35 -15.44 -10.09 14.21
N LEU A 36 -14.35 -9.45 13.76
CA LEU A 36 -13.44 -10.01 12.76
C LEU A 36 -12.47 -11.08 13.34
N GLY A 37 -12.46 -11.29 14.65
CA GLY A 37 -11.56 -12.26 15.30
C GLY A 37 -10.08 -11.90 15.18
N VAL A 38 -9.75 -10.62 14.97
CA VAL A 38 -8.38 -10.13 14.80
C VAL A 38 -7.99 -9.21 15.95
N SER A 39 -6.67 -9.09 16.21
CA SER A 39 -6.21 -8.11 17.18
C SER A 39 -6.56 -6.69 16.70
N ILE A 40 -6.93 -5.80 17.62
CA ILE A 40 -7.16 -4.39 17.29
C ILE A 40 -5.94 -3.75 16.62
N ALA A 41 -4.73 -4.18 16.99
CA ALA A 41 -3.48 -3.76 16.35
C ALA A 41 -3.40 -4.15 14.87
N SER A 42 -4.06 -5.23 14.44
CA SER A 42 -4.13 -5.67 13.05
C SER A 42 -4.95 -4.70 12.18
N LEU A 43 -5.96 -4.01 12.74
CA LEU A 43 -6.76 -3.01 12.02
C LEU A 43 -5.97 -1.71 11.77
N PHE A 44 -4.99 -1.42 12.62
CA PHE A 44 -4.06 -0.30 12.47
C PHE A 44 -2.76 -0.70 11.76
N THR A 45 -2.53 -2.01 11.58
CA THR A 45 -1.47 -2.54 10.74
C THR A 45 -1.89 -2.34 9.30
N ARG A 46 -1.53 -1.16 8.77
CA ARG A 46 -1.57 -0.95 7.33
C ARG A 46 -0.64 -2.03 6.73
N PRO A 47 -1.05 -2.79 5.69
CA PRO A 47 -0.04 -3.38 4.81
C PRO A 47 0.90 -2.25 4.41
N LYS A 48 2.15 -2.53 4.02
CA LYS A 48 3.12 -1.50 3.57
C LYS A 48 2.65 -0.75 2.29
N GLN A 49 1.43 -0.23 2.23
CA GLN A 49 1.13 1.03 1.59
C GLN A 49 1.84 2.11 2.39
N SER A 50 3.07 2.38 1.95
CA SER A 50 3.80 3.63 2.11
C SER A 50 2.90 4.75 2.65
N THR A 51 2.97 4.97 3.95
CA THR A 51 2.25 6.03 4.66
C THR A 51 2.72 7.36 4.11
N GLY A 52 1.84 8.05 3.40
CA GLY A 52 1.98 9.47 3.10
C GLY A 52 1.97 10.28 4.40
N GLN A 53 3.15 10.66 4.86
CA GLN A 53 3.37 11.89 5.61
C GLN A 53 4.00 12.86 4.60
N SER A 54 3.25 13.91 4.25
CA SER A 54 3.69 15.08 3.46
C SER A 54 4.87 14.86 2.48
N GLY A 55 4.61 14.34 1.27
CA GLY A 55 5.59 14.30 0.15
C GLY A 55 5.47 13.04 -0.75
N PRO A 56 6.19 12.96 -1.88
CA PRO A 56 6.55 14.01 -2.84
C PRO A 56 5.48 14.02 -3.97
N GLY A 57 5.45 15.07 -4.81
CA GLY A 57 4.44 15.20 -5.88
C GLY A 57 4.36 13.96 -6.78
N LYS A 58 3.30 13.83 -7.59
CA LYS A 58 3.05 12.74 -8.56
C LYS A 58 4.32 12.22 -9.27
N ALA A 59 5.31 13.09 -9.48
CA ALA A 59 6.66 12.78 -9.94
C ALA A 59 7.41 11.71 -9.12
N ALA A 60 7.43 11.78 -7.79
CA ALA A 60 8.15 10.78 -7.00
C ALA A 60 7.48 9.41 -7.01
N ARG A 61 6.14 9.36 -6.98
CA ARG A 61 5.43 8.09 -7.19
C ARG A 61 5.74 7.47 -8.55
N ARG A 62 5.93 8.30 -9.59
CA ARG A 62 6.37 7.84 -10.92
C ARG A 62 7.81 7.33 -10.89
N LEU A 63 8.71 8.02 -10.18
CA LEU A 63 10.11 7.58 -10.01
C LEU A 63 10.19 6.26 -9.24
N ASP A 64 9.40 6.10 -8.20
CA ASP A 64 9.35 4.86 -7.41
C ASP A 64 8.81 3.70 -8.26
N ALA A 65 7.77 3.92 -9.06
CA ALA A 65 7.27 2.92 -10.00
C ALA A 65 8.34 2.49 -11.04
N LEU A 66 9.09 3.46 -11.59
CA LEU A 66 10.18 3.17 -12.54
C LEU A 66 11.33 2.37 -11.88
N ARG A 67 11.63 2.64 -10.60
CA ARG A 67 12.65 1.89 -9.84
C ARG A 67 12.23 0.45 -9.62
N GLU A 68 10.98 0.22 -9.25
CA GLU A 68 10.42 -1.13 -9.06
C GLU A 68 10.43 -1.92 -10.38
N GLU A 69 10.00 -1.30 -11.49
CA GLU A 69 10.03 -1.93 -12.81
C GLU A 69 11.44 -2.32 -13.25
N ALA A 70 12.41 -1.40 -13.10
CA ALA A 70 13.81 -1.68 -13.39
C ALA A 70 14.38 -2.79 -12.50
N GLY A 71 14.05 -2.78 -11.21
CA GLY A 71 14.44 -3.81 -10.25
C GLY A 71 13.90 -5.18 -10.63
N TRP A 72 12.62 -5.26 -11.03
CA TRP A 72 12.00 -6.50 -11.47
C TRP A 72 12.65 -7.07 -12.74
N LEU A 73 12.96 -6.23 -13.73
CA LEU A 73 13.64 -6.65 -14.95
C LEU A 73 15.03 -7.23 -14.66
N LEU A 74 15.81 -6.55 -13.81
CA LEU A 74 17.14 -7.03 -13.42
C LEU A 74 17.06 -8.35 -12.63
N ALA A 75 16.09 -8.49 -11.73
CA ALA A 75 15.92 -9.68 -10.91
C ALA A 75 15.49 -10.91 -11.72
N ARG A 76 14.83 -10.73 -12.86
CA ARG A 76 14.35 -11.81 -13.72
C ARG A 76 15.36 -12.25 -14.78
N THR A 77 16.43 -11.49 -15.00
CA THR A 77 17.48 -11.87 -15.97
C THR A 77 18.39 -12.95 -15.38
N GLU A 78 18.37 -14.13 -15.98
CA GLU A 78 19.18 -15.29 -15.55
C GLU A 78 20.57 -15.33 -16.20
N SER A 79 20.78 -14.56 -17.27
CA SER A 79 22.04 -14.49 -18.02
C SER A 79 23.01 -13.49 -17.39
N GLU A 80 24.17 -13.98 -16.94
CA GLU A 80 25.21 -13.14 -16.34
C GLU A 80 25.74 -12.07 -17.31
N THR A 81 25.89 -12.43 -18.59
CA THR A 81 26.35 -11.51 -19.65
C THR A 81 25.37 -10.36 -19.85
N ASP A 82 24.07 -10.66 -19.89
CA ASP A 82 23.04 -9.65 -20.10
C ASP A 82 22.91 -8.74 -18.87
N LEU A 83 22.97 -9.31 -17.67
CA LEU A 83 22.95 -8.54 -16.43
C LEU A 83 24.15 -7.58 -16.32
N LYS A 84 25.35 -8.04 -16.72
CA LYS A 84 26.55 -7.19 -16.82
C LYS A 84 26.35 -6.03 -17.78
N MET A 85 25.79 -6.26 -18.96
CA MET A 85 25.48 -5.20 -19.93
C MET A 85 24.45 -4.20 -19.38
N MET A 86 23.38 -4.69 -18.76
CA MET A 86 22.35 -3.85 -18.14
C MET A 86 22.95 -2.92 -17.07
N VAL A 87 23.78 -3.46 -16.18
CA VAL A 87 24.48 -2.66 -15.15
C VAL A 87 25.42 -1.64 -15.77
N ALA A 88 26.16 -2.00 -16.82
CA ALA A 88 27.07 -1.08 -17.51
C ALA A 88 26.32 0.12 -18.14
N VAL A 89 25.18 -0.14 -18.79
CA VAL A 89 24.32 0.91 -19.37
C VAL A 89 23.76 1.82 -18.28
N LEU A 90 23.23 1.25 -17.18
CA LEU A 90 22.70 2.05 -16.06
C LEU A 90 23.77 2.95 -15.44
N ARG A 91 25.01 2.44 -15.28
CA ARG A 91 26.15 3.24 -14.81
C ARG A 91 26.49 4.38 -15.76
N ALA A 92 26.55 4.12 -17.06
CA ALA A 92 26.86 5.13 -18.07
C ALA A 92 25.81 6.25 -18.09
N MET A 93 24.54 5.92 -17.92
CA MET A 93 23.45 6.90 -17.83
C MET A 93 23.49 7.71 -16.53
N SER A 94 23.81 7.07 -15.40
CA SER A 94 23.91 7.74 -14.10
C SER A 94 25.08 8.74 -14.02
N ALA A 95 26.15 8.55 -14.79
CA ALA A 95 27.31 9.44 -14.78
C ALA A 95 27.11 10.73 -15.60
N LYS A 96 26.06 10.79 -16.44
CA LYS A 96 25.80 11.91 -17.37
C LYS A 96 24.68 12.85 -16.89
N SER A 97 24.15 12.63 -15.67
CA SER A 97 23.00 13.35 -15.10
C SER A 97 23.41 14.32 -14.01
#